data_AF-A0AAV5MQX1-F1
#
_entry.id   AF-A0AAV5MQX1-F1
#
_cell.length_a   1.000
_cell.length_b   1.000
_cell.length_c   1.000
_cell.angle_alpha   90.00
_cell.angle_beta   90.00
_cell.angle_gamma   90.00
#
_symmetry.space_group_name_H-M   'P 1'
#
loop_
_entity.id
_entity.type
_entity.pdbx_description
1 polymer ?
#
loop_
_entity_poly.entity_id
_entity_poly.type
_entity_poly.pdbx_seq_one_letter_code
_entity_poly.pdbx_strand_id
1 'polypeptide(L)'
;MVVICFDRAAKVLFGCSAHEFLDFAKIHPFAAENASKVLEGEMLQMTLSKPKNLNAQHLRAVTIVPLRSGFQPVIQALRELYGAQGGP
;
A
#
# COMPACT_ATOMS: atom_id res chain seq x y z
N MET A 1 10.24 -13.64 3.38
CA MET A 1 11.06 -12.71 2.56
C MET A 1 10.55 -11.30 2.80
N VAL A 2 11.43 -10.32 3.01
CA VAL A 2 11.04 -8.90 3.21
C VAL A 2 11.45 -8.09 1.99
N VAL A 3 10.51 -7.35 1.41
CA VAL A 3 10.71 -6.44 0.29
C VAL A 3 10.34 -5.04 0.72
N ILE A 4 11.19 -4.07 0.39
CA ILE A 4 10.95 -2.65 0.72
C ILE A 4 10.31 -1.97 -0.49
N CYS A 5 9.15 -1.36 -0.26
CA CYS A 5 8.42 -0.57 -1.24
C CYS A 5 8.62 0.92 -0.93
N PHE A 6 9.29 1.64 -1.82
CA PHE A 6 9.39 3.10 -1.73
C PHE A 6 8.15 3.76 -2.34
N ASP A 7 7.92 5.04 -1.99
CA ASP A 7 6.71 5.80 -2.31
C ASP A 7 6.22 5.61 -3.76
N ARG A 8 7.12 5.68 -4.75
CA ARG A 8 6.76 5.49 -6.16
C ARG A 8 6.11 4.14 -6.46
N ALA A 9 6.65 3.06 -5.91
CA ALA A 9 6.11 1.71 -6.10
C ALA A 9 4.88 1.50 -5.21
N ALA A 10 4.93 1.97 -3.97
CA ALA A 10 3.83 1.86 -3.01
C ALA A 10 2.56 2.58 -3.47
N LYS A 11 2.69 3.71 -4.19
CA LYS A 11 1.56 4.45 -4.81
C LYS A 11 0.66 3.58 -5.69
N VAL A 12 1.20 2.54 -6.33
CA VAL A 12 0.38 1.60 -7.13
C VAL A 12 -0.60 0.84 -6.25
N LEU A 13 -0.16 0.43 -5.05
CA LEU A 13 -1.00 -0.29 -4.09
C LEU A 13 -1.89 0.66 -3.31
N PHE A 14 -1.33 1.79 -2.86
CA PHE A 14 -2.01 2.71 -1.97
C PHE A 14 -2.95 3.67 -2.68
N GLY A 15 -2.71 3.99 -3.95
CA GLY A 15 -3.47 4.99 -4.71
C GLY A 15 -3.22 6.43 -4.25
N CYS A 16 -2.29 6.65 -3.33
CA CYS A 16 -1.90 7.95 -2.80
C CYS A 16 -0.44 7.92 -2.34
N SER A 17 0.14 9.09 -2.07
CA SER A 17 1.48 9.20 -1.49
C SER A 17 1.51 8.80 -0.01
N ALA A 18 2.72 8.49 0.49
CA ALA A 18 2.93 8.20 1.90
C ALA A 18 2.49 9.37 2.81
N HIS A 19 2.64 10.63 2.36
CA HIS A 19 2.23 11.80 3.13
C HIS A 19 0.70 11.91 3.22
N GLU A 20 0.00 11.76 2.11
CA GLU A 20 -1.47 11.75 2.08
C GLU A 20 -2.05 10.60 2.92
N PHE A 21 -1.45 9.41 2.83
CA PHE A 21 -1.86 8.27 3.66
C PHE A 21 -1.64 8.53 5.15
N LEU A 22 -0.50 9.14 5.51
CA LEU A 22 -0.20 9.50 6.90
C LEU A 22 -1.24 10.50 7.44
N ASP A 23 -1.60 11.52 6.66
CA ASP A 23 -2.62 12.49 7.07
C ASP A 23 -4.01 11.83 7.20
N PHE A 24 -4.36 10.93 6.29
CA PHE A 24 -5.59 10.13 6.41
C PHE A 24 -5.59 9.24 7.66
N ALA A 25 -4.45 8.63 8.01
CA ALA A 25 -4.33 7.74 9.16
C ALA A 25 -4.36 8.48 10.50
N LYS A 26 -4.00 9.77 10.55
CA LYS A 26 -4.12 10.59 11.77
C LYS A 26 -5.57 10.81 12.18
N ILE A 27 -6.48 10.92 11.23
CA ILE A 27 -7.91 11.18 11.46
C ILE A 27 -8.75 9.90 11.56
N HIS A 28 -8.26 8.78 11.03
CA HIS A 28 -8.97 7.49 11.07
C HIS A 28 -8.17 6.45 11.88
N PRO A 29 -8.57 6.19 13.14
CA PRO A 29 -8.01 5.10 13.93
C PRO A 29 -8.10 3.79 13.14
N PHE A 30 -7.05 2.96 13.23
CA PHE A 30 -6.93 1.69 12.53
C PHE A 30 -6.76 1.74 11.00
N ALA A 31 -6.57 2.92 10.38
CA ALA A 31 -6.38 2.99 8.93
C ALA A 31 -5.20 2.15 8.43
N ALA A 32 -4.10 2.10 9.20
CA ALA A 32 -2.95 1.26 8.90
C ALA A 32 -3.26 -0.25 9.00
N GLU A 33 -4.04 -0.66 10.01
CA GLU A 33 -4.45 -2.06 10.18
C GLU A 33 -5.41 -2.48 9.05
N ASN A 34 -6.40 -1.65 8.73
CA ASN A 34 -7.33 -1.89 7.64
C ASN A 34 -6.64 -1.87 6.27
N ALA A 35 -5.63 -1.03 6.08
CA ALA A 35 -4.78 -1.08 4.88
C ALA A 35 -4.11 -2.44 4.72
N SER A 36 -3.62 -3.04 5.81
CA SER A 36 -3.07 -4.40 5.79
C SER A 36 -4.11 -5.42 5.35
N LYS A 37 -5.32 -5.35 5.91
CA LYS A 37 -6.43 -6.27 5.56
C LYS A 37 -6.85 -6.14 4.10
N VAL A 38 -6.83 -4.93 3.53
CA VAL A 38 -7.14 -4.69 2.11
C VAL A 38 -6.12 -5.34 1.18
N LEU A 39 -4.84 -5.37 1.59
CA LEU A 39 -3.76 -5.94 0.78
C LEU A 39 -3.56 -7.45 1.00
N GLU A 40 -4.11 -7.99 2.08
CA GLU A 40 -3.98 -9.40 2.41
C GLU A 40 -4.65 -10.27 1.34
N GLY A 41 -3.92 -11.26 0.83
CA GLY A 41 -4.39 -12.14 -0.24
C GLY A 41 -4.23 -11.58 -1.66
N GLU A 42 -3.81 -10.33 -1.84
CA GLU A 42 -3.59 -9.77 -3.17
C GLU A 42 -2.34 -10.35 -3.85
N MET A 43 -2.49 -10.72 -5.11
CA MET A 43 -1.38 -11.24 -5.92
C MET A 43 -0.74 -10.13 -6.73
N LEU A 44 0.57 -9.99 -6.61
CA LEU A 44 1.34 -8.91 -7.22
C LEU A 44 2.49 -9.49 -8.04
N GLN A 45 2.65 -9.00 -9.27
CA GLN A 45 3.89 -9.17 -10.03
C GLN A 45 4.84 -8.01 -9.65
N MET A 46 6.07 -8.34 -9.25
CA MET A 46 7.06 -7.35 -8.84
C MET A 46 8.39 -7.54 -9.56
N THR A 47 9.01 -6.43 -9.97
CA THR A 47 10.42 -6.41 -10.34
C THR A 47 11.22 -5.99 -9.11
N LEU A 48 12.16 -6.83 -8.68
CA LEU A 48 12.97 -6.59 -7.48
C LEU A 48 14.40 -6.19 -7.85
N SER A 49 14.98 -5.26 -7.09
CA SER A 49 16.40 -4.94 -7.20
C SER A 49 17.13 -5.19 -5.88
N LYS A 50 18.40 -5.58 -5.98
CA LYS A 50 19.29 -5.60 -4.82
C LYS A 50 19.59 -4.16 -4.37
N PRO A 51 19.80 -3.93 -3.07
CA PRO A 51 20.24 -2.64 -2.58
C PRO A 51 21.67 -2.35 -3.08
N LYS A 52 21.95 -1.08 -3.39
CA LYS A 52 23.28 -0.61 -3.82
C LYS A 52 24.27 -0.50 -2.65
N ASN A 53 23.76 -0.36 -1.43
CA ASN A 53 24.55 -0.27 -0.20
C ASN A 53 24.56 -1.64 0.47
N LEU A 54 25.75 -2.17 0.77
CA LEU A 54 25.96 -3.48 1.39
C LEU A 54 25.33 -3.61 2.79
N ASN A 55 25.08 -2.49 3.47
CA ASN A 55 24.42 -2.49 4.78
C ASN A 55 22.89 -2.68 4.69
N ALA A 56 22.29 -2.46 3.52
CA ALA A 56 20.88 -2.76 3.33
C ALA A 56 20.75 -4.22 2.87
N GLN A 57 19.95 -5.00 3.57
CA GLN A 57 19.82 -6.44 3.31
C GLN A 57 18.57 -6.79 2.50
N HIS A 58 17.57 -5.90 2.50
CA HIS A 58 16.28 -6.19 1.88
C HIS A 58 16.24 -5.80 0.39
N LEU A 59 15.55 -6.64 -0.39
CA LEU A 59 15.23 -6.36 -1.79
C LEU A 59 14.30 -5.14 -1.87
N ARG A 60 14.37 -4.42 -2.98
CA ARG A 60 13.54 -3.23 -3.24
C ARG A 60 12.59 -3.51 -4.38
N ALA A 61 11.32 -3.18 -4.21
CA ALA A 61 10.36 -3.19 -5.30
C ALA A 61 10.63 -2.00 -6.23
N VAL A 62 10.92 -2.30 -7.49
CA VAL A 62 11.11 -1.30 -8.56
C VAL A 62 9.79 -1.02 -9.27
N THR A 63 9.07 -2.10 -9.60
CA THR A 63 7.74 -2.04 -10.18
C THR A 63 6.84 -3.01 -9.44
N ILE A 64 5.55 -2.65 -9.35
CA ILE A 64 4.50 -3.49 -8.77
C ILE A 64 3.32 -3.44 -9.74
N VAL A 65 2.75 -4.60 -10.03
CA VAL A 65 1.55 -4.74 -10.87
C VAL A 65 0.59 -5.70 -10.15
N PRO A 66 -0.57 -5.23 -9.68
CA PRO A 66 -1.62 -6.10 -9.18
C PRO A 66 -2.16 -7.01 -10.28
N LEU A 67 -2.32 -8.30 -9.98
CA LEU A 67 -2.78 -9.30 -10.94
C LEU A 67 -4.29 -9.44 -10.99
N ARG A 68 -4.99 -8.99 -9.93
CA ARG A 68 -6.46 -9.00 -9.88
C ARG A 68 -7.02 -7.95 -10.83
N SER A 69 -7.86 -8.36 -11.78
CA SER A 69 -8.65 -7.43 -12.58
C SER A 69 -9.60 -6.64 -11.67
N GLY A 70 -9.53 -5.30 -11.71
CA GLY A 70 -10.28 -4.45 -10.78
C GLY A 70 -9.65 -4.37 -9.39
N PHE A 71 -8.33 -4.50 -9.27
CA PHE A 71 -7.63 -4.12 -8.05
C PHE A 71 -8.03 -2.69 -7.64
N GLN A 72 -8.48 -2.56 -6.40
CA GLN A 72 -8.88 -1.29 -5.83
C GLN A 72 -7.76 -0.78 -4.91
N PRO A 73 -7.22 0.43 -5.15
CA PRO A 73 -6.17 0.97 -4.30
C PRO A 73 -6.63 1.14 -2.85
N VAL A 74 -5.69 0.98 -1.91
CA VAL A 74 -5.98 1.00 -0.47
C VAL A 74 -6.74 2.26 -0.06
N ILE A 75 -6.32 3.44 -0.50
CA ILE A 75 -6.96 4.69 -0.08
C ILE A 75 -8.44 4.75 -0.51
N GLN A 76 -8.79 4.13 -1.63
CA GLN A 76 -10.16 4.09 -2.10
C GLN A 76 -10.99 3.14 -1.22
N ALA A 77 -10.49 1.94 -0.95
CA ALA A 77 -11.16 0.98 -0.06
C ALA A 77 -11.35 1.54 1.36
N LEU A 78 -10.35 2.26 1.88
CA LEU A 78 -10.47 2.91 3.18
C LEU A 78 -11.48 4.06 3.18
N ARG A 79 -11.48 4.91 2.14
CA ARG A 79 -12.48 5.99 2.03
C ARG A 79 -13.91 5.46 2.00
N GLU A 80 -14.14 4.33 1.32
CA GLU A 80 -15.44 3.66 1.32
C GLU A 80 -15.77 3.10 2.71
N LEU A 81 -14.82 2.45 3.38
CA LEU A 81 -15.01 1.89 4.72
C LEU A 81 -15.35 2.96 5.77
N TYR A 82 -14.63 4.08 5.78
CA TYR A 82 -14.84 5.16 6.75
C TYR A 82 -15.97 6.12 6.33
N GLY A 83 -16.24 6.25 5.03
CA GLY A 83 -17.41 6.98 4.51
C GLY A 83 -18.73 6.27 4.76
N ALA A 84 -18.75 4.92 4.72
CA ALA A 84 -19.92 4.11 5.06
C ALA A 84 -20.24 4.10 6.56
N GLN A 85 -19.27 4.40 7.43
CA GLN A 85 -19.47 4.56 8.87
C GLN A 85 -20.02 5.94 9.27
N GLY A 86 -20.27 6.83 8.30
CA GLY A 86 -20.87 8.16 8.48
C GLY A 86 -22.30 8.28 7.94
N GLY A 87 -23.10 7.22 7.97
CA GLY A 87 -24.55 7.27 7.71
C GLY A 87 -25.37 7.43 9.01
N PRO A 88 -26.56 8.07 8.96
CA PRO A 88 -27.21 8.85 10.03
C PRO A 88 -27.43 8.16 11.38
#